data_AF-A0A6V8ICB7-F1
#
_entry.id   AF-A0A6V8ICB7-F1
#
_cell.length_a   1.000
_cell.length_b   1.000
_cell.length_c   1.000
_cell.angle_alpha   90.00
_cell.angle_beta   90.00
_cell.angle_gamma   90.00
#
_symmetry.space_group_name_H-M   'P 1'
#
loop_
_entity.id
_entity.type
_entity.pdbx_description
1 polymer ?
#
loop_
_entity_poly.entity_id
_entity_poly.type
_entity_poly.pdbx_seq_one_letter_code
_entity_poly.pdbx_strand_id
1 'polypeptide(L)'
;MKRFLLTWYGLTDFRASLGFENTEGPVARALEAASYSDIVVLGYTRADNDSNELIEAQKTFALELASIHSMGQQNNWQITNRFVSKFANTAVAHEYFKDWLKKKSSALGQDANICLKSEKLRRLNDTEGIYACAMRVLGEVERVSGEKLVTLYLSPGTPVMAFVWALAALNFPDIKKRLIASPVITKKPETIALPAEWLDRYGAKQAAILDISNGFNVTFHLFGEQRMPALLSIRQFKSEYHVFVNSKDFPATCMRTFVESKRFHEFPVDPWDDHTVHKQITDLAKKFPNNTRIGINLTGGTKLMFAGALSAARELGAVPFYFDSKNRRVIFIDSVRREKIWPIDSIETFLRLNSDGLEIVGSSVMNETSLDRQCLTKALWIQRHKLRKFYKELIEYNNEFKPFEICHDGLNFKLDNMQTASVQSHGLDLVFEKWPDFSQYLCGGWFEEFVYLQCKPYEDAGIIQDLRINVKLNLNAKETKGYSKFGLKYNELDITFTDGYSLFIVECKAGNVTQEQVMKLQNLVRIYGGIEGRGILACCVSPNTEAIKKKIKDAKLTLWDGASLSEQIRTMMNGICARAGAAEANT
;
A
#
# COMPACT_ATOMS: atom_id res chain seq x y z
N MET A 1 -16.69 -3.55 -37.45
CA MET A 1 -16.81 -4.13 -36.09
C MET A 1 -16.24 -5.54 -36.07
N LYS A 2 -15.23 -5.83 -35.24
CA LYS A 2 -14.71 -7.20 -35.05
C LYS A 2 -15.65 -8.02 -34.17
N ARG A 3 -15.80 -9.31 -34.46
CA ARG A 3 -16.66 -10.22 -33.71
C ARG A 3 -15.83 -11.38 -33.18
N PHE A 4 -15.64 -11.41 -31.88
CA PHE A 4 -14.87 -12.44 -31.21
C PHE A 4 -15.79 -13.53 -30.67
N LEU A 5 -15.38 -14.79 -30.82
CA LEU A 5 -15.91 -15.92 -30.07
C LEU A 5 -14.83 -16.43 -29.12
N LEU A 6 -15.08 -16.38 -27.82
CA LEU A 6 -14.21 -16.96 -26.79
C LEU A 6 -14.94 -18.14 -26.18
N THR A 7 -14.32 -19.32 -26.22
CA THR A 7 -14.95 -20.56 -25.78
C THR A 7 -13.91 -21.53 -25.27
N TRP A 8 -14.30 -22.46 -24.41
CA TRP A 8 -13.55 -23.71 -24.25
C TRP A 8 -13.96 -24.68 -25.35
N TYR A 9 -13.21 -25.76 -25.53
CA TYR A 9 -13.74 -26.94 -26.20
C TYR A 9 -13.72 -28.13 -25.23
N GLY A 10 -14.77 -28.94 -25.29
CA GLY A 10 -14.93 -30.08 -24.39
C GLY A 10 -14.69 -31.42 -25.07
N LEU A 11 -14.92 -32.50 -24.31
CA LEU A 11 -14.90 -33.86 -24.86
C LEU A 11 -15.93 -34.04 -25.98
N THR A 12 -17.10 -33.41 -25.88
CA THR A 12 -18.13 -33.49 -26.94
C THR A 12 -17.63 -32.89 -28.25
N ASP A 13 -16.98 -31.72 -28.21
CA ASP A 13 -16.39 -31.10 -29.40
C ASP A 13 -15.25 -31.95 -29.97
N PHE A 14 -14.41 -32.49 -29.09
CA PHE A 14 -13.33 -33.36 -29.53
C PHE A 14 -13.85 -34.63 -30.19
N ARG A 15 -14.82 -35.32 -29.59
CA ARG A 15 -15.44 -36.52 -30.15
C ARG A 15 -16.16 -36.25 -31.47
N ALA A 16 -16.86 -35.13 -31.58
CA ALA A 16 -17.46 -34.67 -32.83
C ALA A 16 -16.40 -34.45 -33.92
N SER A 17 -15.27 -33.80 -33.58
CA SER A 17 -14.19 -33.56 -34.54
C SER A 17 -13.56 -34.83 -35.10
N LEU A 18 -13.62 -35.93 -34.34
CA LEU A 18 -13.12 -37.25 -34.73
C LEU A 18 -14.14 -38.07 -35.54
N GLY A 19 -15.38 -37.58 -35.66
CA GLY A 19 -16.49 -38.31 -36.28
C GLY A 19 -17.05 -39.43 -35.39
N PHE A 20 -16.86 -39.36 -34.06
CA PHE A 20 -17.34 -40.36 -33.10
C PHE A 20 -18.73 -40.02 -32.52
N GLU A 21 -19.31 -38.89 -32.94
CA GLU A 21 -20.62 -38.43 -32.50
C GLU A 21 -21.48 -38.06 -33.71
N ASN A 22 -22.78 -38.28 -33.62
CA ASN A 22 -23.76 -37.87 -34.65
C ASN A 22 -24.08 -36.36 -34.57
N THR A 23 -23.15 -35.55 -34.06
CA THR A 23 -23.31 -34.11 -33.92
C THR A 23 -22.00 -33.44 -34.30
N GLU A 24 -22.09 -32.19 -34.76
CA GLU A 24 -20.94 -31.35 -35.10
C GLU A 24 -20.22 -30.78 -33.87
N GLY A 25 -20.76 -31.01 -32.66
CA GLY A 25 -20.22 -30.45 -31.42
C GLY A 25 -20.68 -29.01 -31.14
N PRO A 26 -20.71 -28.60 -29.85
CA PRO A 26 -21.13 -27.26 -29.43
C PRO A 26 -20.42 -26.08 -30.13
N VAL A 27 -19.11 -26.12 -30.29
CA VAL A 27 -18.31 -25.01 -30.84
C VAL A 27 -18.60 -24.81 -32.33
N ALA A 28 -18.63 -25.87 -33.12
CA ALA A 28 -18.94 -25.75 -34.55
C ALA A 28 -20.37 -25.23 -34.79
N ARG A 29 -21.33 -25.66 -33.97
CA ARG A 29 -22.71 -25.12 -33.98
C ARG A 29 -22.75 -23.62 -33.69
N ALA A 30 -21.89 -23.13 -32.80
CA ALA A 30 -21.79 -21.70 -32.53
C ALA A 30 -21.28 -20.94 -33.76
N LEU A 31 -20.38 -21.53 -34.56
CA LEU A 31 -19.91 -20.98 -35.84
C LEU A 31 -21.02 -20.97 -36.91
N GLU A 32 -21.87 -21.99 -36.94
CA GLU A 32 -23.03 -22.02 -37.85
C GLU A 32 -24.09 -20.97 -37.46
N ALA A 33 -24.19 -20.63 -36.17
CA ALA A 33 -25.21 -19.72 -35.66
C ALA A 33 -24.88 -18.23 -35.91
N ALA A 34 -23.60 -17.87 -36.04
CA ALA A 34 -23.19 -16.48 -36.28
C ALA A 34 -21.79 -16.40 -36.92
N SER A 35 -21.52 -15.30 -37.62
CA SER A 35 -20.19 -15.03 -38.18
C SER A 35 -19.27 -14.34 -37.17
N TYR A 36 -18.03 -14.83 -37.08
CA TYR A 36 -16.96 -14.30 -36.22
C TYR A 36 -15.74 -13.95 -37.06
N SER A 37 -15.03 -12.87 -36.70
CA SER A 37 -13.75 -12.51 -37.31
C SER A 37 -12.60 -13.27 -36.66
N ASP A 38 -12.72 -13.53 -35.35
CA ASP A 38 -11.67 -14.12 -34.53
C ASP A 38 -12.31 -15.12 -33.55
N ILE A 39 -11.73 -16.31 -33.45
CA ILE A 39 -12.21 -17.37 -32.56
C ILE A 39 -11.03 -17.78 -31.68
N VAL A 40 -11.17 -17.59 -30.37
CA VAL A 40 -10.19 -18.02 -29.38
C VAL A 40 -10.75 -19.20 -28.62
N VAL A 41 -10.17 -20.37 -28.88
CA VAL A 41 -10.52 -21.62 -28.20
C VAL A 41 -9.53 -21.85 -27.06
N LEU A 42 -10.04 -22.00 -25.85
CA LEU A 42 -9.27 -22.41 -24.69
C LEU A 42 -9.26 -23.94 -24.59
N GLY A 43 -8.07 -24.52 -24.42
CA GLY A 43 -7.85 -25.94 -24.25
C GLY A 43 -7.28 -26.26 -22.88
N TYR A 44 -7.91 -27.16 -22.14
CA TYR A 44 -7.29 -27.75 -20.95
C TYR A 44 -6.22 -28.74 -21.39
N THR A 45 -4.97 -28.53 -20.97
CA THR A 45 -3.89 -29.51 -21.14
C THR A 45 -3.63 -30.25 -19.83
N ARG A 46 -3.56 -31.58 -19.90
CA ARG A 46 -3.32 -32.44 -18.73
C ARG A 46 -1.92 -32.22 -18.16
N ALA A 47 -1.76 -32.43 -16.85
CA ALA A 47 -0.47 -32.25 -16.18
C ALA A 47 0.60 -33.24 -16.66
N ASP A 48 0.19 -34.43 -17.09
CA ASP A 48 1.05 -35.51 -17.60
C ASP A 48 1.40 -35.40 -19.09
N ASN A 49 0.94 -34.33 -19.79
CA ASN A 49 1.14 -34.13 -21.24
C ASN A 49 2.60 -34.29 -21.68
N ASP A 50 3.56 -33.90 -20.84
CA ASP A 50 4.99 -33.90 -21.15
C ASP A 50 5.72 -35.15 -20.61
N SER A 51 4.97 -36.14 -20.13
CA SER A 51 5.57 -37.43 -19.75
C SER A 51 6.06 -38.18 -21.00
N ASN A 52 7.20 -38.87 -20.89
CA ASN A 52 7.78 -39.63 -22.00
C ASN A 52 6.79 -40.65 -22.60
N GLU A 53 6.00 -41.30 -21.75
CA GLU A 53 4.97 -42.26 -22.16
C GLU A 53 3.89 -41.60 -23.03
N LEU A 54 3.43 -40.41 -22.63
CA LEU A 54 2.36 -39.71 -23.35
C LEU A 54 2.88 -39.02 -24.61
N ILE A 55 4.13 -38.55 -24.63
CA ILE A 55 4.78 -38.04 -25.85
C ILE A 55 4.87 -39.15 -26.90
N GLU A 56 5.27 -40.36 -26.52
CA GLU A 56 5.35 -41.49 -27.44
C GLU A 56 3.95 -41.91 -27.91
N ALA A 57 2.98 -41.97 -26.99
CA ALA A 57 1.59 -42.25 -27.35
C ALA A 57 1.03 -41.23 -28.35
N GLN A 58 1.34 -39.93 -28.21
CA GLN A 58 0.87 -38.88 -29.11
C GLN A 58 1.32 -39.09 -30.57
N LYS A 59 2.45 -39.76 -30.81
CA LYS A 59 2.92 -40.08 -32.17
C LYS A 59 2.01 -41.08 -32.89
N THR A 60 1.29 -41.93 -32.15
CA THR A 60 0.40 -42.94 -32.74
C THR A 60 -1.01 -42.41 -33.03
N PHE A 61 -1.31 -41.15 -32.66
CA PHE A 61 -2.63 -40.54 -32.79
C PHE A 61 -3.26 -40.70 -34.18
N ALA A 62 -2.54 -40.28 -35.23
CA ALA A 62 -3.05 -40.28 -36.59
C ALA A 62 -3.26 -41.71 -37.14
N LEU A 63 -2.34 -42.62 -36.81
CA LEU A 63 -2.42 -44.03 -37.22
C LEU A 63 -3.58 -44.75 -36.55
N GLU A 64 -3.78 -44.55 -35.25
CA GLU A 64 -4.89 -45.15 -34.50
C GLU A 64 -6.24 -44.59 -34.98
N LEU A 65 -6.34 -43.28 -35.24
CA LEU A 65 -7.56 -42.67 -35.75
C LEU A 65 -7.91 -43.21 -37.15
N ALA A 66 -6.93 -43.28 -38.05
CA ALA A 66 -7.11 -43.84 -39.39
C ALA A 66 -7.54 -45.31 -39.34
N SER A 67 -6.98 -46.10 -38.42
CA SER A 67 -7.37 -47.49 -38.21
C SER A 67 -8.85 -47.62 -37.82
N ILE A 68 -9.32 -46.84 -36.83
CA ILE A 68 -10.73 -46.81 -36.39
C ILE A 68 -11.65 -46.48 -37.57
N HIS A 69 -11.26 -45.51 -38.41
CA HIS A 69 -12.05 -45.12 -39.57
C HIS A 69 -12.08 -46.19 -40.66
N SER A 70 -10.92 -46.78 -40.98
CA SER A 70 -10.81 -47.82 -42.02
C SER A 70 -11.58 -49.10 -41.66
N MET A 71 -11.70 -49.41 -40.37
CA MET A 71 -12.45 -50.56 -39.87
C MET A 71 -13.94 -50.27 -39.64
N GLY A 72 -14.43 -49.05 -39.90
CA GLY A 72 -15.83 -48.69 -39.68
C GLY A 72 -16.25 -48.70 -38.20
N GLN A 73 -15.31 -48.48 -37.28
CA GLN A 73 -15.51 -48.64 -35.83
C GLN A 73 -15.91 -47.33 -35.11
N GLN A 74 -16.30 -46.28 -35.84
CA GLN A 74 -16.66 -44.96 -35.27
C GLN A 74 -17.84 -45.04 -34.29
N ASN A 75 -18.74 -46.00 -34.48
CA ASN A 75 -19.90 -46.21 -33.61
C ASN A 75 -19.62 -47.16 -32.43
N ASN A 76 -18.41 -47.75 -32.35
CA ASN A 76 -18.03 -48.61 -31.24
C ASN A 76 -17.60 -47.77 -30.04
N TRP A 77 -18.49 -47.64 -29.05
CA TRP A 77 -18.27 -46.82 -27.86
C TRP A 77 -17.01 -47.23 -27.07
N GLN A 78 -16.73 -48.54 -26.94
CA GLN A 78 -15.57 -49.00 -26.16
C GLN A 78 -14.25 -48.57 -26.81
N ILE A 79 -14.15 -48.73 -28.14
CA ILE A 79 -12.95 -48.38 -28.92
C ILE A 79 -12.76 -46.85 -28.94
N THR A 80 -13.81 -46.11 -29.28
CA THR A 80 -13.75 -44.64 -29.35
C THR A 80 -13.50 -44.02 -27.98
N ASN A 81 -14.08 -44.55 -26.89
CA ASN A 81 -13.84 -44.04 -25.54
C ASN A 81 -12.41 -44.32 -25.06
N ARG A 82 -11.81 -45.46 -25.45
CA ARG A 82 -10.39 -45.74 -25.18
C ARG A 82 -9.49 -44.75 -25.91
N PHE A 83 -9.75 -44.48 -27.19
CA PHE A 83 -9.02 -43.48 -27.97
C PHE A 83 -9.13 -42.08 -27.34
N VAL A 84 -10.35 -41.65 -27.02
CA VAL A 84 -10.61 -40.34 -26.42
C VAL A 84 -9.95 -40.22 -25.05
N SER A 85 -10.03 -41.24 -24.20
CA SER A 85 -9.38 -41.23 -22.88
C SER A 85 -7.86 -41.11 -22.96
N LYS A 86 -7.27 -41.72 -24.01
CA LYS A 86 -5.83 -41.68 -24.29
C LYS A 86 -5.37 -40.31 -24.77
N PHE A 87 -6.15 -39.66 -25.65
CA PHE A 87 -5.68 -38.48 -26.39
C PHE A 87 -6.34 -37.16 -26.00
N ALA A 88 -7.50 -37.15 -25.36
CA ALA A 88 -8.16 -35.90 -24.97
C ALA A 88 -7.24 -35.05 -24.08
N ASN A 89 -7.32 -33.73 -24.24
CA ASN A 89 -6.56 -32.74 -23.46
C ASN A 89 -5.02 -32.85 -23.61
N THR A 90 -4.55 -33.35 -24.76
CA THR A 90 -3.12 -33.40 -25.14
C THR A 90 -2.79 -32.39 -26.25
N ALA A 91 -1.51 -32.08 -26.43
CA ALA A 91 -1.06 -31.18 -27.49
C ALA A 91 -1.51 -31.63 -28.90
N VAL A 92 -1.38 -32.93 -29.21
CA VAL A 92 -1.84 -33.46 -30.52
C VAL A 92 -3.35 -33.32 -30.71
N ALA A 93 -4.14 -33.50 -29.66
CA ALA A 93 -5.59 -33.33 -29.72
C ALA A 93 -6.00 -31.86 -29.89
N HIS A 94 -5.29 -30.94 -29.23
CA HIS A 94 -5.49 -29.50 -29.43
C HIS A 94 -5.24 -29.10 -30.88
N GLU A 95 -4.10 -29.50 -31.45
CA GLU A 95 -3.76 -29.19 -32.85
C GLU A 95 -4.75 -29.81 -33.83
N TYR A 96 -5.12 -31.09 -33.63
CA TYR A 96 -6.14 -31.74 -34.45
C TYR A 96 -7.48 -30.99 -34.43
N PHE A 97 -7.95 -30.62 -33.24
CA PHE A 97 -9.22 -29.90 -33.09
C PHE A 97 -9.15 -28.51 -33.77
N LYS A 98 -8.04 -27.79 -33.60
CA LYS A 98 -7.82 -26.49 -34.25
C LYS A 98 -7.90 -26.61 -35.77
N ASP A 99 -7.23 -27.60 -36.35
CA ASP A 99 -7.20 -27.81 -37.80
C ASP A 99 -8.54 -28.27 -38.35
N TRP A 100 -9.24 -29.15 -37.61
CA TRP A 100 -10.61 -29.54 -37.93
C TRP A 100 -11.55 -28.33 -37.93
N LEU A 101 -11.47 -27.47 -36.91
CA LEU A 101 -12.32 -26.28 -36.79
C LEU A 101 -12.03 -25.27 -37.91
N LYS A 102 -10.77 -25.10 -38.32
CA LYS A 102 -10.39 -24.29 -39.49
C LYS A 102 -11.04 -24.80 -40.77
N LYS A 103 -10.94 -26.11 -41.05
CA LYS A 103 -11.59 -26.73 -42.21
C LYS A 103 -13.11 -26.51 -42.18
N LYS A 104 -13.74 -26.66 -41.01
CA LYS A 104 -15.17 -26.43 -40.84
C LYS A 104 -15.55 -24.97 -41.09
N SER A 105 -14.77 -24.02 -40.57
CA SER A 105 -14.96 -22.58 -40.79
C SER A 105 -14.86 -22.22 -42.28
N SER A 106 -13.85 -22.73 -42.98
CA SER A 106 -13.69 -22.51 -44.42
C SER A 106 -14.84 -23.13 -45.23
N ALA A 107 -15.32 -24.32 -44.85
CA ALA A 107 -16.48 -24.95 -45.50
C ALA A 107 -17.78 -24.16 -45.32
N LEU A 108 -17.89 -23.37 -44.25
CA LEU A 108 -19.00 -22.45 -44.00
C LEU A 108 -18.81 -21.07 -44.68
N GLY A 109 -17.73 -20.88 -45.44
CA GLY A 109 -17.39 -19.60 -46.06
C GLY A 109 -16.97 -18.52 -45.06
N GLN A 110 -16.51 -18.92 -43.86
CA GLN A 110 -16.04 -18.01 -42.82
C GLN A 110 -14.50 -18.08 -42.74
N ASP A 111 -13.82 -17.02 -43.16
CA ASP A 111 -12.36 -16.86 -42.97
C ASP A 111 -12.04 -16.26 -41.60
N ALA A 112 -12.51 -16.92 -40.55
CA ALA A 112 -12.23 -16.50 -39.17
C ALA A 112 -10.79 -16.86 -38.76
N ASN A 113 -10.12 -15.96 -38.06
CA ASN A 113 -8.83 -16.22 -37.45
C ASN A 113 -9.01 -17.12 -36.21
N ILE A 114 -8.62 -18.38 -36.30
CA ILE A 114 -8.77 -19.37 -35.22
C ILE A 114 -7.46 -19.54 -34.47
N CYS A 115 -7.47 -19.19 -33.19
CA CYS A 115 -6.38 -19.40 -32.25
C CYS A 115 -6.81 -20.38 -31.16
N LEU A 116 -5.96 -21.37 -30.86
CA LEU A 116 -6.13 -22.24 -29.70
C LEU A 116 -5.08 -21.88 -28.65
N LYS A 117 -5.52 -21.62 -27.42
CA LYS A 117 -4.66 -21.37 -26.27
C LYS A 117 -4.81 -22.50 -25.27
N SER A 118 -3.76 -23.29 -25.14
CA SER A 118 -3.68 -24.34 -24.12
C SER A 118 -3.26 -23.76 -22.78
N GLU A 119 -3.87 -24.26 -21.70
CA GLU A 119 -3.46 -23.97 -20.33
C GLU A 119 -3.35 -25.29 -19.56
N LYS A 120 -2.22 -25.48 -18.87
CA LYS A 120 -2.06 -26.62 -17.96
C LYS A 120 -2.80 -26.34 -16.66
N LEU A 121 -3.86 -27.10 -16.40
CA LEU A 121 -4.63 -27.00 -15.16
C LEU A 121 -4.26 -28.14 -14.20
N ARG A 122 -4.31 -27.89 -12.89
CA ARG A 122 -4.08 -28.93 -11.86
C ARG A 122 -5.10 -30.07 -11.97
N ARG A 123 -6.32 -29.73 -12.38
CA ARG A 123 -7.46 -30.62 -12.63
C ARG A 123 -8.47 -29.88 -13.51
N LEU A 124 -9.45 -30.60 -14.07
CA LEU A 124 -10.47 -30.02 -14.98
C LEU A 124 -11.19 -28.78 -14.40
N ASN A 125 -11.48 -28.77 -13.10
CA ASN A 125 -12.15 -27.66 -12.39
C ASN A 125 -11.17 -26.81 -11.55
N ASP A 126 -9.95 -26.58 -12.05
CA ASP A 126 -9.00 -25.65 -11.44
C ASP A 126 -9.44 -24.20 -11.68
N THR A 127 -10.27 -23.68 -10.78
CA THR A 127 -10.87 -22.34 -10.90
C THR A 127 -9.83 -21.23 -11.04
N GLU A 128 -8.67 -21.35 -10.38
CA GLU A 128 -7.60 -20.36 -10.44
C GLU A 128 -6.96 -20.32 -11.84
N GLY A 129 -6.58 -21.50 -12.37
CA GLY A 129 -6.03 -21.61 -13.72
C GLY A 129 -7.03 -21.20 -14.81
N ILE A 130 -8.29 -21.62 -14.69
CA ILE A 130 -9.36 -21.25 -15.63
C ILE A 130 -9.57 -19.73 -15.63
N TYR A 131 -9.63 -19.10 -14.44
CA TYR A 131 -9.85 -17.66 -14.31
C TYR A 131 -8.67 -16.87 -14.86
N ALA A 132 -7.43 -17.26 -14.52
CA ALA A 132 -6.23 -16.62 -15.02
C ALA A 132 -6.15 -16.67 -16.57
N CYS A 133 -6.49 -17.80 -17.17
CA CYS A 133 -6.54 -17.95 -18.62
C CYS A 133 -7.63 -17.06 -19.26
N ALA A 134 -8.85 -17.08 -18.71
CA ALA A 134 -9.96 -16.25 -19.18
C ALA A 134 -9.62 -14.74 -19.12
N MET A 135 -9.05 -14.28 -18.01
CA MET A 135 -8.61 -12.88 -17.83
C MET A 135 -7.53 -12.48 -18.84
N ARG A 136 -6.55 -13.36 -19.11
CA ARG A 136 -5.48 -13.11 -20.09
C ARG A 136 -6.05 -12.90 -21.50
N VAL A 137 -6.95 -13.78 -21.93
CA VAL A 137 -7.58 -13.68 -23.25
C VAL A 137 -8.46 -12.43 -23.36
N LEU A 138 -9.28 -12.17 -22.35
CA LEU A 138 -10.12 -10.96 -22.35
C LEU A 138 -9.28 -9.69 -22.37
N GLY A 139 -8.18 -9.62 -21.63
CA GLY A 139 -7.24 -8.50 -21.65
C GLY A 139 -6.53 -8.33 -23.00
N GLU A 140 -6.22 -9.42 -23.72
CA GLU A 140 -5.71 -9.31 -25.09
C GLU A 140 -6.76 -8.76 -26.06
N VAL A 141 -8.00 -9.23 -25.96
CA VAL A 141 -9.11 -8.74 -26.79
C VAL A 141 -9.42 -7.27 -26.48
N GLU A 142 -9.31 -6.85 -25.22
CA GLU A 142 -9.44 -5.46 -24.79
C GLU A 142 -8.44 -4.52 -25.47
N ARG A 143 -7.21 -4.98 -25.71
CA ARG A 143 -6.15 -4.19 -26.38
C ARG A 143 -6.35 -4.04 -27.88
N VAL A 144 -7.18 -4.87 -28.50
CA VAL A 144 -7.49 -4.75 -29.94
C VAL A 144 -8.28 -3.47 -30.20
N SER A 145 -7.77 -2.60 -31.08
CA SER A 145 -8.40 -1.32 -31.43
C SER A 145 -9.66 -1.50 -32.29
N GLY A 146 -10.56 -0.52 -32.20
CA GLY A 146 -11.80 -0.46 -32.96
C GLY A 146 -13.01 -1.10 -32.26
N GLU A 147 -14.19 -0.91 -32.85
CA GLU A 147 -15.44 -1.45 -32.31
C GLU A 147 -15.45 -2.99 -32.37
N LYS A 148 -15.75 -3.61 -31.23
CA LYS A 148 -15.73 -5.07 -31.06
C LYS A 148 -16.92 -5.59 -30.27
N LEU A 149 -17.37 -6.77 -30.63
CA LEU A 149 -18.36 -7.56 -29.89
C LEU A 149 -17.71 -8.87 -29.45
N VAL A 150 -17.69 -9.13 -28.15
CA VAL A 150 -17.13 -10.35 -27.57
C VAL A 150 -18.25 -11.30 -27.17
N THR A 151 -18.32 -12.45 -27.85
CA THR A 151 -19.24 -13.52 -27.50
C THR A 151 -18.52 -14.52 -26.61
N LEU A 152 -18.94 -14.63 -25.35
CA LEU A 152 -18.45 -15.63 -24.40
C LEU A 152 -19.38 -16.84 -24.45
N TYR A 153 -18.85 -17.97 -24.90
CA TYR A 153 -19.61 -19.22 -24.94
C TYR A 153 -19.36 -20.01 -23.66
N LEU A 154 -20.37 -20.03 -22.78
CA LEU A 154 -20.30 -20.59 -21.44
C LEU A 154 -20.29 -22.13 -21.42
N SER A 155 -20.77 -22.74 -22.50
CA SER A 155 -20.78 -24.18 -22.77
C SER A 155 -20.20 -24.34 -24.18
N PRO A 156 -19.25 -25.23 -24.47
CA PRO A 156 -18.90 -26.43 -23.73
C PRO A 156 -18.00 -26.14 -22.52
N GLY A 157 -18.08 -27.00 -21.51
CA GLY A 157 -17.29 -26.87 -20.28
C GLY A 157 -18.06 -27.40 -19.08
N THR A 158 -17.42 -27.37 -17.91
CA THR A 158 -18.11 -27.67 -16.65
C THR A 158 -18.91 -26.45 -16.18
N PRO A 159 -19.94 -26.61 -15.32
CA PRO A 159 -20.62 -25.46 -14.71
C PRO A 159 -19.67 -24.49 -14.01
N VAL A 160 -18.53 -24.99 -13.51
CA VAL A 160 -17.45 -24.20 -12.93
C VAL A 160 -16.79 -23.29 -13.98
N MET A 161 -16.49 -23.81 -15.18
CA MET A 161 -15.95 -22.99 -16.29
C MET A 161 -16.94 -21.90 -16.73
N ALA A 162 -18.22 -22.23 -16.82
CA ALA A 162 -19.28 -21.27 -17.16
C ALA A 162 -19.35 -20.12 -16.15
N PHE A 163 -19.33 -20.44 -14.85
CA PHE A 163 -19.28 -19.46 -13.77
C PHE A 163 -18.05 -18.56 -13.87
N VAL A 164 -16.87 -19.15 -14.13
CA VAL A 164 -15.62 -18.41 -14.28
C VAL A 164 -15.64 -17.45 -15.47
N TRP A 165 -16.25 -17.83 -16.60
CA TRP A 165 -16.45 -16.92 -17.73
C TRP A 165 -17.32 -15.72 -17.36
N ALA A 166 -18.45 -15.96 -16.69
CA ALA A 166 -19.34 -14.90 -16.25
C ALA A 166 -18.62 -13.94 -15.28
N LEU A 167 -17.85 -14.48 -14.34
CA LEU A 167 -17.06 -13.69 -13.39
C LEU A 167 -15.95 -12.88 -14.09
N ALA A 168 -15.18 -13.51 -14.98
CA ALA A 168 -14.13 -12.83 -15.74
C ALA A 168 -14.72 -11.69 -16.60
N ALA A 169 -15.89 -11.91 -17.22
CA ALA A 169 -16.57 -10.91 -18.03
C ALA A 169 -16.88 -9.62 -17.25
N LEU A 170 -17.20 -9.71 -15.95
CA LEU A 170 -17.52 -8.53 -15.13
C LEU A 170 -16.34 -7.57 -14.98
N ASN A 171 -15.10 -8.02 -15.18
CA ASN A 171 -13.91 -7.18 -15.09
C ASN A 171 -13.65 -6.31 -16.34
N PHE A 172 -14.46 -6.42 -17.40
CA PHE A 172 -14.22 -5.72 -18.68
C PHE A 172 -15.44 -4.93 -19.18
N PRO A 173 -16.03 -4.00 -18.40
CA PRO A 173 -17.37 -3.43 -18.59
C PRO A 173 -17.53 -2.70 -19.92
N ASP A 174 -16.47 -2.08 -20.42
CA ASP A 174 -16.47 -1.27 -21.64
C ASP A 174 -16.47 -2.12 -22.92
N ILE A 175 -16.12 -3.41 -22.80
CA ILE A 175 -16.24 -4.34 -23.91
C ILE A 175 -17.72 -4.66 -24.10
N LYS A 176 -18.26 -4.45 -25.31
CA LYS A 176 -19.59 -4.95 -25.67
C LYS A 176 -19.54 -6.49 -25.67
N LYS A 177 -20.27 -7.11 -24.74
CA LYS A 177 -20.26 -8.58 -24.55
C LYS A 177 -21.63 -9.18 -24.82
N ARG A 178 -21.61 -10.45 -25.20
CA ARG A 178 -22.78 -11.32 -25.25
C ARG A 178 -22.39 -12.66 -24.64
N LEU A 179 -23.15 -13.15 -23.67
CA LEU A 179 -22.95 -14.50 -23.14
C LEU A 179 -23.92 -15.43 -23.88
N ILE A 180 -23.43 -16.58 -24.30
CA ILE A 180 -24.26 -17.62 -24.91
C ILE A 180 -24.01 -18.97 -24.23
N ALA A 181 -24.99 -19.86 -24.24
CA ALA A 181 -24.85 -21.24 -23.79
C ALA A 181 -25.69 -22.16 -24.67
N SER A 182 -25.33 -23.43 -24.77
CA SER A 182 -26.18 -24.43 -25.42
C SER A 182 -26.74 -25.39 -24.37
N PRO A 183 -28.04 -25.26 -24.02
CA PRO A 183 -28.66 -26.11 -22.99
C PRO A 183 -28.86 -27.55 -23.49
N VAL A 184 -28.86 -27.78 -24.81
CA VAL A 184 -29.04 -29.08 -25.44
C VAL A 184 -28.05 -29.25 -26.58
N ILE A 185 -27.28 -30.35 -26.57
CA ILE A 185 -26.21 -30.63 -27.54
C ILE A 185 -26.70 -30.55 -29.00
N THR A 186 -28.00 -30.75 -29.28
CA THR A 186 -28.61 -30.70 -30.62
C THR A 186 -29.21 -29.35 -31.02
N LYS A 187 -29.26 -28.36 -30.12
CA LYS A 187 -29.86 -27.03 -30.42
C LYS A 187 -28.79 -25.97 -30.68
N LYS A 188 -29.22 -24.84 -31.26
CA LYS A 188 -28.39 -23.63 -31.42
C LYS A 188 -28.15 -22.98 -30.04
N PRO A 189 -27.01 -22.29 -29.84
CA PRO A 189 -26.76 -21.55 -28.62
C PRO A 189 -27.79 -20.44 -28.40
N GLU A 190 -28.24 -20.27 -27.16
CA GLU A 190 -29.11 -19.18 -26.73
C GLU A 190 -28.32 -18.11 -25.98
N THR A 191 -28.85 -16.88 -25.94
CA THR A 191 -28.22 -15.77 -25.21
C THR A 191 -28.58 -15.82 -23.74
N ILE A 192 -27.58 -15.66 -22.87
CA ILE A 192 -27.74 -15.64 -21.43
C ILE A 192 -27.61 -14.19 -20.94
N ALA A 193 -28.62 -13.70 -20.24
CA ALA A 193 -28.56 -12.41 -19.56
C ALA A 193 -27.91 -12.58 -18.17
N LEU A 194 -26.99 -11.68 -17.84
CA LEU A 194 -26.55 -11.52 -16.45
C LEU A 194 -27.62 -10.73 -15.67
N PRO A 195 -27.79 -10.97 -14.36
CA PRO A 195 -28.69 -10.17 -13.54
C PRO A 195 -28.37 -8.67 -13.66
N ALA A 196 -29.38 -7.83 -13.89
CA ALA A 196 -29.20 -6.38 -14.06
C ALA A 196 -28.44 -5.74 -12.88
N GLU A 197 -28.78 -6.15 -11.66
CA GLU A 197 -28.11 -5.69 -10.44
C GLU A 197 -26.60 -5.93 -10.43
N TRP A 198 -26.13 -7.01 -11.05
CA TRP A 198 -24.70 -7.30 -11.15
C TRP A 198 -24.03 -6.35 -12.14
N LEU A 199 -24.67 -6.08 -13.27
CA LEU A 199 -24.14 -5.15 -14.27
C LEU A 199 -24.05 -3.72 -13.71
N ASP A 200 -25.08 -3.28 -12.99
CA ASP A 200 -25.13 -1.94 -12.41
C ASP A 200 -24.08 -1.76 -11.30
N ARG A 201 -23.98 -2.71 -10.36
CA ARG A 201 -23.01 -2.63 -9.25
C ARG A 201 -21.57 -2.70 -9.73
N TYR A 202 -21.25 -3.62 -10.65
CA TYR A 202 -19.88 -3.74 -11.16
C TYR A 202 -19.51 -2.59 -12.10
N GLY A 203 -20.45 -2.14 -12.95
CA GLY A 203 -20.24 -1.01 -13.86
C GLY A 203 -19.98 0.31 -13.12
N ALA A 204 -20.84 0.68 -12.16
CA ALA A 204 -20.69 1.89 -11.37
C ALA A 204 -19.35 1.91 -10.59
N LYS A 205 -19.01 0.77 -9.98
CA LYS A 205 -17.76 0.60 -9.26
C LYS A 205 -16.54 0.74 -10.14
N GLN A 206 -16.57 0.19 -11.36
CA GLN A 206 -15.42 0.23 -12.25
C GLN A 206 -15.21 1.61 -12.87
N ALA A 207 -16.28 2.32 -13.20
CA ALA A 207 -16.21 3.73 -13.56
C ALA A 207 -15.62 4.57 -12.40
N ALA A 208 -16.07 4.32 -11.16
CA ALA A 208 -15.55 5.00 -9.98
C ALA A 208 -14.07 4.67 -9.71
N ILE A 209 -13.60 3.46 -10.03
CA ILE A 209 -12.19 3.06 -9.93
C ILE A 209 -11.35 3.69 -11.04
N LEU A 210 -11.85 3.78 -12.28
CA LEU A 210 -11.09 4.40 -13.38
C LEU A 210 -10.85 5.89 -13.10
N ASP A 211 -11.85 6.57 -12.53
CA ASP A 211 -11.81 8.01 -12.29
C ASP A 211 -11.33 8.42 -10.87
N ILE A 212 -10.57 7.57 -10.17
CA ILE A 212 -10.05 7.86 -8.82
C ILE A 212 -9.25 9.18 -8.77
N SER A 213 -8.61 9.58 -9.87
CA SER A 213 -7.89 10.85 -9.98
C SER A 213 -8.76 12.08 -9.67
N ASN A 214 -10.08 11.99 -9.89
CA ASN A 214 -11.03 13.04 -9.56
C ASN A 214 -11.52 13.00 -8.09
N GLY A 215 -11.06 12.03 -7.30
CA GLY A 215 -11.42 11.86 -5.90
C GLY A 215 -12.81 11.25 -5.69
N PHE A 216 -13.44 11.60 -4.58
CA PHE A 216 -14.76 11.16 -4.17
C PHE A 216 -15.65 12.37 -3.85
N ASN A 217 -16.97 12.20 -3.88
CA ASN A 217 -17.86 13.20 -3.31
C ASN A 217 -17.94 13.06 -1.78
N VAL A 218 -18.00 11.80 -1.32
CA VAL A 218 -18.04 11.45 0.10
C VAL A 218 -17.02 10.35 0.38
N THR A 219 -16.22 10.52 1.43
CA THR A 219 -15.31 9.49 1.91
C THR A 219 -15.68 9.07 3.32
N PHE A 220 -16.02 7.80 3.49
CA PHE A 220 -16.17 7.18 4.81
C PHE A 220 -14.81 6.70 5.31
N HIS A 221 -14.49 6.96 6.57
CA HIS A 221 -13.26 6.53 7.23
C HIS A 221 -13.62 5.67 8.42
N LEU A 222 -13.24 4.40 8.39
CA LEU A 222 -13.15 3.66 9.62
C LEU A 222 -12.06 4.29 10.49
N PHE A 223 -12.41 4.61 11.72
CA PHE A 223 -11.57 5.38 12.61
C PHE A 223 -11.46 4.71 13.98
N GLY A 224 -10.25 4.67 14.52
CA GLY A 224 -9.92 4.02 15.78
C GLY A 224 -8.65 4.61 16.38
N GLU A 225 -7.91 3.81 17.15
CA GLU A 225 -6.66 4.26 17.80
C GLU A 225 -5.64 4.86 16.81
N GLN A 226 -5.54 4.26 15.62
CA GLN A 226 -4.63 4.73 14.57
C GLN A 226 -5.27 5.85 13.73
N ARG A 227 -4.72 7.05 13.86
CA ARG A 227 -5.24 8.28 13.25
C ARG A 227 -4.71 8.53 11.83
N MET A 228 -3.48 8.11 11.56
CA MET A 228 -2.75 8.39 10.32
C MET A 228 -3.48 7.98 9.04
N PRO A 229 -4.12 6.79 8.95
CA PRO A 229 -4.76 6.38 7.70
C PRO A 229 -5.88 7.30 7.23
N ALA A 230 -6.61 7.94 8.15
CA ALA A 230 -7.65 8.89 7.79
C ALA A 230 -7.06 10.19 7.24
N LEU A 231 -5.99 10.71 7.86
CA LEU A 231 -5.26 11.87 7.34
C LEU A 231 -4.68 11.61 5.95
N LEU A 232 -4.06 10.44 5.74
CA LEU A 232 -3.54 10.07 4.43
C LEU A 232 -4.65 10.06 3.38
N SER A 233 -5.83 9.53 3.73
CA SER A 233 -6.98 9.56 2.82
C SER A 233 -7.48 10.97 2.52
N ILE A 234 -7.52 11.87 3.51
CA ILE A 234 -7.92 13.28 3.33
C ILE A 234 -6.97 13.98 2.36
N ARG A 235 -5.66 13.75 2.49
CA ARG A 235 -4.65 14.36 1.63
C ARG A 235 -4.63 13.77 0.22
N GLN A 236 -4.76 12.45 0.11
CA GLN A 236 -4.57 11.74 -1.16
C GLN A 236 -5.77 11.81 -2.09
N PHE A 237 -6.99 11.79 -1.54
CA PHE A 237 -8.21 11.80 -2.35
C PHE A 237 -9.04 13.03 -2.02
N LYS A 238 -9.22 13.90 -3.02
CA LYS A 238 -10.14 15.03 -2.91
C LYS A 238 -11.52 14.50 -2.53
N SER A 239 -12.12 15.07 -1.48
CA SER A 239 -13.48 14.73 -1.06
C SER A 239 -14.22 15.96 -0.57
N GLU A 240 -15.52 16.03 -0.87
CA GLU A 240 -16.35 17.13 -0.38
C GLU A 240 -16.81 16.88 1.06
N TYR A 241 -17.12 15.63 1.41
CA TYR A 241 -17.53 15.26 2.77
C TYR A 241 -16.69 14.11 3.30
N HIS A 242 -16.27 14.23 4.56
CA HIS A 242 -15.54 13.18 5.30
C HIS A 242 -16.43 12.69 6.44
N VAL A 243 -16.77 11.40 6.41
CA VAL A 243 -17.61 10.75 7.40
C VAL A 243 -16.77 9.77 8.21
N PHE A 244 -16.62 10.01 9.51
CA PHE A 244 -15.84 9.17 10.41
C PHE A 244 -16.75 8.17 11.12
N VAL A 245 -16.46 6.89 10.93
CA VAL A 245 -17.15 5.75 11.54
C VAL A 245 -16.25 5.23 12.66
N ASN A 246 -16.58 5.54 13.90
CA ASN A 246 -15.73 5.31 15.06
C ASN A 246 -16.46 4.62 16.21
N SER A 247 -15.74 4.11 17.20
CA SER A 247 -16.34 3.78 18.50
C SER A 247 -16.41 5.01 19.39
N LYS A 248 -17.19 4.94 20.48
CA LYS A 248 -17.25 6.00 21.49
C LYS A 248 -15.90 6.26 22.17
N ASP A 249 -15.03 5.25 22.23
CA ASP A 249 -13.71 5.34 22.87
C ASP A 249 -12.67 6.07 22.00
N PHE A 250 -12.91 6.18 20.70
CA PHE A 250 -11.98 6.79 19.74
C PHE A 250 -12.68 7.87 18.88
N PRO A 251 -13.05 9.03 19.49
CA PRO A 251 -13.64 10.14 18.75
C PRO A 251 -12.72 10.67 17.65
N ALA A 252 -13.27 11.12 16.52
CA ALA A 252 -12.49 11.62 15.39
C ALA A 252 -12.23 13.14 15.47
N THR A 253 -12.39 13.73 16.65
CA THR A 253 -12.33 15.19 16.86
C THR A 253 -10.99 15.80 16.42
N CYS A 254 -9.88 15.08 16.56
CA CYS A 254 -8.56 15.52 16.10
C CYS A 254 -8.49 15.79 14.58
N MET A 255 -9.39 15.20 13.78
CA MET A 255 -9.45 15.40 12.33
C MET A 255 -10.04 16.74 11.93
N ARG A 256 -10.73 17.45 12.84
CA ARG A 256 -11.32 18.78 12.56
C ARG A 256 -10.26 19.83 12.21
N THR A 257 -9.02 19.63 12.62
CA THR A 257 -7.88 20.48 12.22
C THR A 257 -7.54 20.35 10.73
N PHE A 258 -7.94 19.25 10.08
CA PHE A 258 -7.63 18.95 8.68
C PHE A 258 -8.84 18.99 7.75
N VAL A 259 -10.05 19.12 8.30
CA VAL A 259 -11.31 19.12 7.55
C VAL A 259 -12.16 20.30 7.99
N GLU A 260 -12.64 21.09 7.02
CA GLU A 260 -13.58 22.18 7.29
C GLU A 260 -14.83 21.68 8.03
N SER A 261 -15.29 22.42 9.05
CA SER A 261 -16.34 21.92 9.95
C SER A 261 -17.65 21.54 9.26
N LYS A 262 -18.01 22.19 8.14
CA LYS A 262 -19.23 21.87 7.36
C LYS A 262 -19.13 20.56 6.56
N ARG A 263 -17.91 20.08 6.36
CA ARG A 263 -17.57 18.87 5.58
C ARG A 263 -17.22 17.68 6.47
N PHE A 264 -17.15 17.90 7.77
CA PHE A 264 -16.82 16.89 8.77
C PHE A 264 -18.11 16.31 9.38
N HIS A 265 -18.24 14.98 9.32
CA HIS A 265 -19.30 14.25 10.01
C HIS A 265 -18.69 13.08 10.77
N GLU A 266 -19.18 12.78 11.96
CA GLU A 266 -18.78 11.58 12.71
C GLU A 266 -20.03 10.92 13.30
N PHE A 267 -20.06 9.59 13.36
CA PHE A 267 -21.08 8.88 14.10
C PHE A 267 -20.50 7.63 14.80
N PRO A 268 -20.81 7.44 16.09
CA PRO A 268 -20.32 6.29 16.82
C PRO A 268 -21.09 5.02 16.47
N VAL A 269 -20.38 3.91 16.39
CA VAL A 269 -20.87 2.55 16.13
C VAL A 269 -20.44 1.61 17.27
N ASP A 270 -21.09 0.46 17.39
CA ASP A 270 -20.53 -0.66 18.16
C ASP A 270 -19.40 -1.30 17.33
N PRO A 271 -18.13 -1.22 17.76
CA PRO A 271 -17.01 -1.76 17.00
C PRO A 271 -17.02 -3.30 16.88
N TRP A 272 -17.93 -4.00 17.58
CA TRP A 272 -18.03 -5.46 17.56
C TRP A 272 -19.30 -5.97 16.87
N ASP A 273 -20.08 -5.09 16.23
CA ASP A 273 -21.29 -5.44 15.47
C ASP A 273 -21.16 -4.97 14.01
N ASP A 274 -20.73 -5.88 13.14
CA ASP A 274 -20.55 -5.63 11.72
C ASP A 274 -21.88 -5.32 10.99
N HIS A 275 -23.00 -5.89 11.45
CA HIS A 275 -24.32 -5.62 10.89
C HIS A 275 -24.78 -4.18 11.16
N THR A 276 -24.58 -3.69 12.38
CA THR A 276 -24.90 -2.30 12.74
C THR A 276 -24.01 -1.33 11.97
N VAL A 277 -22.70 -1.60 11.86
CA VAL A 277 -21.77 -0.80 11.05
C VAL A 277 -22.24 -0.72 9.60
N HIS A 278 -22.53 -1.88 8.99
CA HIS A 278 -23.02 -1.97 7.62
C HIS A 278 -24.28 -1.13 7.43
N LYS A 279 -25.29 -1.33 8.27
CA LYS A 279 -26.58 -0.65 8.18
C LYS A 279 -26.44 0.87 8.31
N GLN A 280 -25.66 1.36 9.26
CA GLN A 280 -25.51 2.80 9.46
C GLN A 280 -24.78 3.48 8.30
N ILE A 281 -23.75 2.84 7.74
CA ILE A 281 -23.07 3.34 6.54
C ILE A 281 -24.05 3.39 5.36
N THR A 282 -24.81 2.32 5.11
CA THR A 282 -25.74 2.28 3.97
C THR A 282 -26.92 3.24 4.12
N ASP A 283 -27.51 3.35 5.32
CA ASP A 283 -28.61 4.28 5.61
C ASP A 283 -28.17 5.74 5.46
N LEU A 284 -26.93 6.08 5.84
CA LEU A 284 -26.39 7.42 5.62
C LEU A 284 -26.06 7.67 4.15
N ALA A 285 -25.43 6.71 3.48
CA ALA A 285 -25.06 6.82 2.06
C ALA A 285 -26.28 7.03 1.16
N LYS A 286 -27.40 6.34 1.44
CA LYS A 286 -28.67 6.46 0.69
C LYS A 286 -29.33 7.84 0.76
N LYS A 287 -28.89 8.72 1.67
CA LYS A 287 -29.37 10.12 1.73
C LYS A 287 -28.69 11.02 0.70
N PHE A 288 -27.56 10.61 0.15
CA PHE A 288 -26.88 11.34 -0.92
C PHE A 288 -27.49 11.01 -2.29
N PRO A 289 -27.34 11.88 -3.31
CA PRO A 289 -27.82 11.61 -4.66
C PRO A 289 -27.26 10.31 -5.26
N ASN A 290 -28.03 9.63 -6.11
CA ASN A 290 -27.64 8.32 -6.70
C ASN A 290 -26.29 8.32 -7.45
N ASN A 291 -25.84 9.46 -7.96
CA ASN A 291 -24.58 9.59 -8.71
C ASN A 291 -23.39 9.99 -7.80
N THR A 292 -23.56 9.95 -6.48
CA THR A 292 -22.52 10.30 -5.51
C THR A 292 -21.40 9.27 -5.56
N ARG A 293 -20.18 9.70 -5.84
CA ARG A 293 -19.00 8.84 -5.77
C ARG A 293 -18.57 8.68 -4.32
N ILE A 294 -18.63 7.44 -3.84
CA ILE A 294 -18.31 7.10 -2.46
C ILE A 294 -17.00 6.33 -2.38
N GLY A 295 -16.08 6.81 -1.57
CA GLY A 295 -14.88 6.09 -1.15
C GLY A 295 -15.03 5.57 0.28
N ILE A 296 -14.53 4.37 0.58
CA ILE A 296 -14.52 3.84 1.94
C ILE A 296 -13.10 3.42 2.31
N ASN A 297 -12.49 4.18 3.22
CA ASN A 297 -11.21 3.88 3.83
C ASN A 297 -11.39 2.82 4.93
N LEU A 298 -10.87 1.63 4.68
CA LEU A 298 -11.03 0.46 5.52
C LEU A 298 -9.86 0.24 6.49
N THR A 299 -8.89 1.16 6.57
CA THR A 299 -7.66 0.91 7.33
C THR A 299 -7.81 1.02 8.84
N GLY A 300 -8.68 1.92 9.33
CA GLY A 300 -8.92 2.08 10.75
C GLY A 300 -9.99 1.12 11.29
N GLY A 301 -10.30 1.29 12.59
CA GLY A 301 -11.32 0.50 13.27
C GLY A 301 -10.92 -0.95 13.56
N THR A 302 -11.87 -1.75 14.03
CA THR A 302 -11.69 -3.19 14.28
C THR A 302 -11.91 -4.01 13.01
N LYS A 303 -11.58 -5.31 13.08
CA LYS A 303 -11.87 -6.25 11.98
C LYS A 303 -13.37 -6.42 11.69
N LEU A 304 -14.23 -6.25 12.69
CA LEU A 304 -15.69 -6.33 12.48
C LEU A 304 -16.22 -5.03 11.84
N MET A 305 -15.69 -3.87 12.23
CA MET A 305 -15.94 -2.63 11.48
C MET A 305 -15.49 -2.75 10.02
N PHE A 306 -14.31 -3.34 9.78
CA PHE A 306 -13.81 -3.63 8.44
C PHE A 306 -14.81 -4.49 7.64
N ALA A 307 -15.28 -5.59 8.23
CA ALA A 307 -16.22 -6.50 7.57
C ALA A 307 -17.55 -5.80 7.22
N GLY A 308 -18.12 -5.06 8.18
CA GLY A 308 -19.36 -4.32 7.99
C GLY A 308 -19.24 -3.24 6.90
N ALA A 309 -18.16 -2.46 6.93
CA ALA A 309 -17.92 -1.40 5.96
C ALA A 309 -17.56 -1.93 4.56
N LEU A 310 -16.82 -3.04 4.45
CA LEU A 310 -16.59 -3.70 3.16
C LEU A 310 -17.89 -4.25 2.57
N SER A 311 -18.75 -4.83 3.41
CA SER A 311 -20.09 -5.26 3.01
C SER A 311 -20.93 -4.08 2.50
N ALA A 312 -20.94 -2.96 3.25
CA ALA A 312 -21.62 -1.74 2.83
C ALA A 312 -21.07 -1.18 1.52
N ALA A 313 -19.75 -1.18 1.34
CA ALA A 313 -19.11 -0.72 0.10
C ALA A 313 -19.63 -1.48 -1.12
N ARG A 314 -19.79 -2.81 -0.97
CA ARG A 314 -20.27 -3.69 -2.05
C ARG A 314 -21.74 -3.47 -2.38
N GLU A 315 -22.59 -3.23 -1.38
CA GLU A 315 -24.00 -2.88 -1.61
C GLU A 315 -24.12 -1.54 -2.36
N LEU A 316 -23.33 -0.55 -1.95
CA LEU A 316 -23.41 0.82 -2.47
C LEU A 316 -22.68 1.01 -3.81
N GLY A 317 -21.94 0.01 -4.30
CA GLY A 317 -21.03 0.19 -5.43
C GLY A 317 -19.88 1.18 -5.13
N ALA A 318 -19.59 1.44 -3.86
CA ALA A 318 -18.53 2.32 -3.42
C ALA A 318 -17.14 1.70 -3.68
N VAL A 319 -16.10 2.53 -3.59
CA VAL A 319 -14.71 2.11 -3.77
C VAL A 319 -14.06 1.84 -2.40
N PRO A 320 -13.90 0.57 -1.98
CA PRO A 320 -13.17 0.23 -0.77
C PRO A 320 -11.65 0.31 -1.00
N PHE A 321 -10.94 1.03 -0.15
CA PHE A 321 -9.48 1.13 -0.19
C PHE A 321 -8.84 1.03 1.19
N TYR A 322 -7.54 0.70 1.20
CA TYR A 322 -6.76 0.46 2.41
C TYR A 322 -5.33 0.99 2.25
N PHE A 323 -4.86 1.77 3.21
CA PHE A 323 -3.48 2.24 3.32
C PHE A 323 -2.57 1.17 3.92
N ASP A 324 -1.68 0.63 3.10
CA ASP A 324 -0.55 -0.19 3.53
C ASP A 324 0.68 0.68 3.71
N SER A 325 0.80 1.27 4.91
CA SER A 325 1.91 2.16 5.28
C SER A 325 3.28 1.46 5.17
N LYS A 326 3.34 0.15 5.47
CA LYS A 326 4.58 -0.62 5.42
C LYS A 326 5.14 -0.67 4.00
N ASN A 327 4.28 -0.90 3.01
CA ASN A 327 4.66 -0.96 1.61
C ASN A 327 4.47 0.38 0.87
N ARG A 328 4.10 1.45 1.57
CA ARG A 328 3.86 2.82 1.07
C ARG A 328 2.83 2.87 -0.07
N ARG A 329 1.76 2.06 0.03
CA ARG A 329 0.75 1.94 -1.03
C ARG A 329 -0.69 2.00 -0.53
N VAL A 330 -1.56 2.50 -1.39
CA VAL A 330 -3.01 2.34 -1.27
C VAL A 330 -3.45 1.13 -2.09
N ILE A 331 -4.17 0.25 -1.43
CA ILE A 331 -4.73 -0.99 -1.95
C ILE A 331 -6.23 -0.78 -2.17
N PHE A 332 -6.70 -0.88 -3.41
CA PHE A 332 -8.13 -0.93 -3.71
C PHE A 332 -8.58 -2.39 -3.59
N ILE A 333 -9.38 -2.71 -2.57
CA ILE A 333 -9.58 -4.10 -2.10
C ILE A 333 -10.19 -4.99 -3.19
N ASP A 334 -11.17 -4.47 -3.92
CA ASP A 334 -11.85 -5.22 -4.98
C ASP A 334 -11.28 -4.89 -6.38
N SER A 335 -9.99 -4.53 -6.45
CA SER A 335 -9.27 -4.21 -7.69
C SER A 335 -7.82 -4.67 -7.63
N VAL A 336 -7.19 -4.83 -8.79
CA VAL A 336 -5.74 -4.99 -8.92
C VAL A 336 -4.98 -3.66 -8.84
N ARG A 337 -5.69 -2.51 -8.94
CA ARG A 337 -5.09 -1.17 -8.88
C ARG A 337 -4.41 -0.96 -7.54
N ARG A 338 -3.22 -0.36 -7.56
CA ARG A 338 -2.45 0.09 -6.40
C ARG A 338 -1.91 1.47 -6.70
N GLU A 339 -1.81 2.32 -5.69
CA GLU A 339 -1.22 3.65 -5.83
C GLU A 339 -0.19 3.91 -4.75
N LYS A 340 0.79 4.79 -4.99
CA LYS A 340 1.75 5.23 -3.98
C LYS A 340 1.04 6.14 -2.97
N ILE A 341 1.37 6.00 -1.70
CA ILE A 341 0.91 6.94 -0.66
C ILE A 341 1.65 8.26 -0.84
N TRP A 342 0.92 9.37 -0.84
CA TRP A 342 1.52 10.71 -0.89
C TRP A 342 2.24 11.04 0.42
N PRO A 343 3.48 11.58 0.35
CA PRO A 343 4.23 11.93 1.55
C PRO A 343 3.61 13.11 2.30
N ILE A 344 3.88 13.15 3.60
CA ILE A 344 3.61 14.26 4.50
C ILE A 344 4.93 15.00 4.71
N ASP A 345 5.02 16.18 4.11
CA ASP A 345 6.21 17.01 4.01
C ASP A 345 6.51 17.85 5.24
N SER A 346 5.60 17.88 6.22
CA SER A 346 5.78 18.70 7.42
C SER A 346 5.61 17.92 8.72
N ILE A 347 6.57 18.10 9.64
CA ILE A 347 6.50 17.56 11.00
C ILE A 347 5.30 18.09 11.76
N GLU A 348 4.87 19.33 11.48
CA GLU A 348 3.73 19.96 12.15
C GLU A 348 2.43 19.20 11.85
N THR A 349 2.31 18.62 10.66
CA THR A 349 1.15 17.80 10.30
C THR A 349 1.08 16.54 11.18
N PHE A 350 2.20 15.86 11.42
CA PHE A 350 2.27 14.71 12.34
C PHE A 350 1.96 15.12 13.78
N LEU A 351 2.54 16.23 14.24
CA LEU A 351 2.36 16.72 15.61
C LEU A 351 0.90 17.14 15.85
N ARG A 352 0.29 17.92 14.96
CA ARG A 352 -1.13 18.35 15.07
C ARG A 352 -2.10 17.16 15.09
N LEU A 353 -1.80 16.10 14.33
CA LEU A 353 -2.63 14.90 14.28
C LEU A 353 -2.74 14.19 15.64
N ASN A 354 -1.65 14.18 16.39
CA ASN A 354 -1.49 13.36 17.58
C ASN A 354 -1.44 14.16 18.88
N SER A 355 -1.46 15.49 18.79
CA SER A 355 -1.38 16.38 19.94
C SER A 355 -2.73 16.70 20.58
N ASP A 356 -3.86 16.25 20.03
CA ASP A 356 -5.19 16.55 20.58
C ASP A 356 -5.44 18.06 20.81
N GLY A 357 -4.90 18.89 19.93
CA GLY A 357 -5.08 20.35 19.97
C GLY A 357 -4.03 21.11 20.78
N LEU A 358 -2.89 20.50 21.14
CA LEU A 358 -1.74 21.27 21.64
C LEU A 358 -1.12 22.09 20.50
N GLU A 359 -0.84 23.35 20.79
CA GLU A 359 -0.18 24.26 19.85
C GLU A 359 1.34 24.10 19.89
N ILE A 360 1.97 24.18 18.72
CA ILE A 360 3.42 24.33 18.59
C ILE A 360 3.72 25.80 18.91
N VAL A 361 4.35 26.05 20.05
CA VAL A 361 4.59 27.42 20.56
C VAL A 361 5.86 28.01 19.96
N GLY A 362 6.78 27.14 19.55
CA GLY A 362 8.01 27.55 18.89
C GLY A 362 8.69 26.35 18.24
N SER A 363 9.21 26.57 17.05
CA SER A 363 10.17 25.69 16.42
C SER A 363 11.13 26.56 15.64
N SER A 364 12.43 26.42 15.88
CA SER A 364 13.43 27.08 15.05
C SER A 364 13.82 26.15 13.90
N VAL A 365 13.67 26.65 12.67
CA VAL A 365 14.64 26.30 11.63
C VAL A 365 15.91 27.06 12.01
N MET A 366 17.08 26.40 11.99
CA MET A 366 18.34 27.15 12.15
C MET A 366 18.53 28.02 10.91
N ASN A 367 17.91 29.19 10.90
CA ASN A 367 18.22 30.25 9.95
C ASN A 367 19.52 30.90 10.41
N GLU A 368 20.55 30.76 9.57
CA GLU A 368 21.84 31.46 9.66
C GLU A 368 22.54 31.38 11.02
N THR A 369 22.93 30.18 11.47
CA THR A 369 24.06 30.13 12.40
C THR A 369 25.33 30.56 11.67
N SER A 370 26.04 31.53 12.26
CA SER A 370 27.30 32.02 11.70
C SER A 370 28.27 30.87 11.45
N LEU A 371 29.12 31.01 10.44
CA LEU A 371 30.19 30.04 10.16
C LEU A 371 31.04 29.80 11.42
N ASP A 372 31.26 30.84 12.21
CA ASP A 372 31.97 30.78 13.49
C ASP A 372 31.26 29.88 14.50
N ARG A 373 29.93 29.93 14.61
CA ARG A 373 29.18 29.06 15.52
C ARG A 373 29.26 27.60 15.08
N GLN A 374 29.15 27.34 13.79
CA GLN A 374 29.34 25.99 13.25
C GLN A 374 30.77 25.47 13.48
N CYS A 375 31.78 26.35 13.32
CA CYS A 375 33.17 26.05 13.64
C CYS A 375 33.33 25.71 15.13
N LEU A 376 32.71 26.48 16.03
CA LEU A 376 32.67 26.19 17.46
C LEU A 376 32.02 24.83 17.72
N THR A 377 30.84 24.54 17.17
CA THR A 377 30.15 23.25 17.35
C THR A 377 31.03 22.07 16.94
N LYS A 378 31.68 22.16 15.77
CA LYS A 378 32.61 21.12 15.27
C LYS A 378 33.84 20.96 16.17
N ALA A 379 34.40 22.08 16.65
CA ALA A 379 35.52 22.06 17.58
C ALA A 379 35.14 21.40 18.92
N LEU A 380 33.96 21.73 19.47
CA LEU A 380 33.44 21.12 20.69
C LEU A 380 33.19 19.62 20.52
N TRP A 381 32.72 19.17 19.35
CA TRP A 381 32.63 17.73 19.07
C TRP A 381 33.99 17.03 19.12
N ILE A 382 35.02 17.60 18.50
CA ILE A 382 36.39 17.04 18.56
C ILE A 382 36.88 16.97 20.01
N GLN A 383 36.60 18.02 20.79
CA GLN A 383 37.10 18.19 22.17
C GLN A 383 36.09 17.73 23.26
N ARG A 384 35.04 17.00 22.89
CA ARG A 384 33.89 16.64 23.76
C ARG A 384 34.28 15.96 25.08
N HIS A 385 35.37 15.17 25.07
CA HIS A 385 35.89 14.52 26.28
C HIS A 385 36.44 15.53 27.30
N LYS A 386 37.05 16.63 26.85
CA LYS A 386 37.51 17.73 27.71
C LYS A 386 36.33 18.56 28.20
N LEU A 387 35.41 18.90 27.30
CA LEU A 387 34.24 19.72 27.60
C LEU A 387 33.38 19.13 28.74
N ARG A 388 33.26 17.81 28.80
CA ARG A 388 32.52 17.11 29.87
C ARG A 388 33.00 17.48 31.29
N LYS A 389 34.27 17.84 31.47
CA LYS A 389 34.81 18.22 32.78
C LYS A 389 34.20 19.53 33.31
N PHE A 390 33.76 20.41 32.39
CA PHE A 390 33.14 21.69 32.73
C PHE A 390 31.66 21.56 33.13
N TYR A 391 30.98 20.45 32.82
CA TYR A 391 29.52 20.37 33.00
C TYR A 391 29.04 20.62 34.43
N LYS A 392 29.77 20.15 35.44
CA LYS A 392 29.39 20.37 36.85
C LYS A 392 29.42 21.86 37.21
N GLU A 393 30.41 22.58 36.73
CA GLU A 393 30.59 24.01 36.97
C GLU A 393 29.61 24.85 36.13
N LEU A 394 29.44 24.49 34.85
CA LEU A 394 28.53 25.18 33.92
C LEU A 394 27.05 25.14 34.36
N ILE A 395 26.62 24.06 35.03
CA ILE A 395 25.24 23.92 35.52
C ILE A 395 24.85 25.06 36.47
N GLU A 396 25.79 25.62 37.24
CA GLU A 396 25.51 26.73 38.16
C GLU A 396 25.11 28.03 37.43
N TYR A 397 25.41 28.13 36.13
CA TYR A 397 25.15 29.30 35.29
C TYR A 397 23.94 29.11 34.34
N ASN A 398 23.17 28.02 34.47
CA ASN A 398 22.07 27.71 33.55
C ASN A 398 20.71 28.30 33.97
N ASN A 399 20.50 28.55 35.27
CA ASN A 399 19.19 28.94 35.81
C ASN A 399 18.90 30.44 35.67
N GLU A 400 19.94 31.27 35.81
CA GLU A 400 19.85 32.73 35.70
C GLU A 400 21.07 33.24 34.95
N PHE A 401 20.91 34.33 34.18
CA PHE A 401 22.04 34.95 33.50
C PHE A 401 23.08 35.41 34.51
N LYS A 402 24.29 34.86 34.40
CA LYS A 402 25.43 35.20 35.24
C LYS A 402 26.71 35.13 34.42
N PRO A 403 27.54 36.19 34.40
CA PRO A 403 28.83 36.15 33.72
C PRO A 403 29.73 35.09 34.36
N PHE A 404 30.59 34.48 33.56
CA PHE A 404 31.52 33.46 34.02
C PHE A 404 32.80 33.47 33.18
N GLU A 405 33.87 32.94 33.75
CA GLU A 405 35.10 32.62 33.04
C GLU A 405 35.63 31.32 33.64
N ILE A 406 35.71 30.28 32.83
CA ILE A 406 36.10 28.93 33.25
C ILE A 406 37.17 28.39 32.32
N CYS A 407 38.21 27.77 32.88
CA CYS A 407 39.36 27.30 32.13
C CYS A 407 39.82 25.92 32.60
N HIS A 408 39.82 24.95 31.69
CA HIS A 408 40.40 23.62 31.90
C HIS A 408 41.01 23.06 30.63
N ASP A 409 42.11 22.31 30.75
CA ASP A 409 42.75 21.55 29.66
C ASP A 409 43.04 22.37 28.37
N GLY A 410 43.31 23.67 28.54
CA GLY A 410 43.58 24.61 27.44
C GLY A 410 42.35 25.08 26.67
N LEU A 411 41.15 24.92 27.24
CA LEU A 411 39.89 25.52 26.81
C LEU A 411 39.49 26.61 27.80
N ASN A 412 39.29 27.82 27.32
CA ASN A 412 38.74 28.94 28.09
C ASN A 412 37.39 29.34 27.50
N PHE A 413 36.36 29.37 28.35
CA PHE A 413 35.04 29.85 28.02
C PHE A 413 34.70 31.03 28.92
N LYS A 414 34.28 32.13 28.33
CA LYS A 414 33.90 33.33 29.06
C LYS A 414 32.60 33.89 28.52
N LEU A 415 31.74 34.35 29.44
CA LEU A 415 30.56 35.14 29.17
C LEU A 415 30.64 36.41 30.03
N ASP A 416 30.66 37.57 29.40
CA ASP A 416 30.72 38.85 30.13
C ASP A 416 29.33 39.44 30.44
N ASN A 417 29.32 40.56 31.16
CA ASN A 417 28.09 41.28 31.51
C ASN A 417 27.35 41.87 30.30
N MET A 418 28.03 42.03 29.16
CA MET A 418 27.44 42.50 27.91
C MET A 418 26.89 41.34 27.07
N GLN A 419 26.84 40.12 27.62
CA GLN A 419 26.44 38.89 26.93
C GLN A 419 27.37 38.51 25.78
N THR A 420 28.62 38.97 25.83
CA THR A 420 29.65 38.59 24.88
C THR A 420 30.24 37.26 25.32
N ALA A 421 30.11 36.23 24.48
CA ALA A 421 30.70 34.93 24.70
C ALA A 421 32.03 34.84 23.96
N SER A 422 33.12 34.49 24.64
CA SER A 422 34.42 34.24 24.02
C SER A 422 34.89 32.81 24.28
N VAL A 423 35.43 32.18 23.24
CA VAL A 423 35.98 30.83 23.28
C VAL A 423 37.41 30.85 22.80
N GLN A 424 38.33 30.44 23.68
CA GLN A 424 39.74 30.35 23.36
C GLN A 424 40.25 28.92 23.58
N SER A 425 40.90 28.36 22.56
CA SER A 425 41.62 27.10 22.64
C SER A 425 42.78 27.07 21.65
N HIS A 426 43.59 26.02 21.66
CA HIS A 426 44.70 25.87 20.70
C HIS A 426 44.17 25.87 19.25
N GLY A 427 44.27 27.01 18.57
CA GLY A 427 43.78 27.21 17.19
C GLY A 427 42.32 27.67 17.06
N LEU A 428 41.66 28.05 18.15
CA LEU A 428 40.30 28.61 18.13
C LEU A 428 40.27 29.88 18.98
N ASP A 429 39.90 31.01 18.39
CA ASP A 429 39.66 32.27 19.09
C ASP A 429 38.42 32.90 18.47
N LEU A 430 37.27 32.73 19.14
CA LEU A 430 35.97 33.13 18.65
C LEU A 430 35.26 34.01 19.67
N VAL A 431 34.58 35.03 19.17
CA VAL A 431 33.78 35.96 19.98
C VAL A 431 32.40 36.07 19.36
N PHE A 432 31.37 35.95 20.20
CA PHE A 432 29.97 36.03 19.82
C PHE A 432 29.29 37.12 20.64
N GLU A 433 28.65 38.07 19.98
CA GLU A 433 27.87 39.10 20.64
C GLU A 433 26.47 38.58 20.99
N LYS A 434 25.93 39.01 22.14
CA LYS A 434 24.53 38.79 22.56
C LYS A 434 24.12 37.31 22.64
N TRP A 435 24.90 36.50 23.37
CA TRP A 435 24.58 35.10 23.61
C TRP A 435 24.33 34.82 25.11
N PRO A 436 23.17 35.23 25.65
CA PRO A 436 22.87 35.07 27.08
C PRO A 436 22.81 33.59 27.51
N ASP A 437 22.38 32.70 26.62
CA ASP A 437 22.25 31.26 26.89
C ASP A 437 23.52 30.44 26.58
N PHE A 438 24.69 31.09 26.58
CA PHE A 438 25.95 30.43 26.21
C PHE A 438 26.33 29.27 27.16
N SER A 439 26.02 29.39 28.45
CA SER A 439 26.19 28.30 29.42
C SER A 439 25.34 27.07 29.07
N GLN A 440 24.07 27.28 28.72
CA GLN A 440 23.15 26.22 28.29
C GLN A 440 23.63 25.54 27.00
N TYR A 441 24.12 26.34 26.05
CA TYR A 441 24.75 25.82 24.83
C TYR A 441 25.93 24.90 25.16
N LEU A 442 26.85 25.32 26.04
CA LEU A 442 28.00 24.50 26.44
C LEU A 442 27.59 23.25 27.24
N CYS A 443 26.50 23.29 28.01
CA CYS A 443 26.00 22.14 28.79
C CYS A 443 25.35 21.04 27.95
N GLY A 444 24.93 21.33 26.72
CA GLY A 444 24.27 20.31 25.88
C GLY A 444 23.79 20.81 24.52
N GLY A 445 23.42 22.08 24.39
CA GLY A 445 22.90 22.63 23.13
C GLY A 445 23.86 22.50 21.95
N TRP A 446 25.17 22.52 22.19
CA TRP A 446 26.18 22.25 21.15
C TRP A 446 26.04 20.86 20.53
N PHE A 447 25.59 19.86 21.29
CA PHE A 447 25.47 18.49 20.79
C PHE A 447 24.20 18.31 19.96
N GLU A 448 23.11 18.96 20.36
CA GLU A 448 21.88 19.06 19.56
C GLU A 448 22.19 19.74 18.22
N GLU A 449 22.88 20.88 18.25
CA GLU A 449 23.32 21.60 17.06
C GLU A 449 24.24 20.73 16.18
N PHE A 450 25.16 19.97 16.79
CA PHE A 450 26.02 19.06 16.05
C PHE A 450 25.21 17.99 15.30
N VAL A 451 24.28 17.31 15.97
CA VAL A 451 23.45 16.26 15.34
C VAL A 451 22.55 16.86 14.25
N TYR A 452 22.00 18.06 14.45
CA TYR A 452 21.26 18.80 13.42
C TYR A 452 22.14 19.05 12.19
N LEU A 453 23.35 19.57 12.38
CA LEU A 453 24.30 19.82 11.28
C LEU A 453 24.73 18.52 10.56
N GLN A 454 24.75 17.38 11.24
CA GLN A 454 24.98 16.07 10.60
C GLN A 454 23.78 15.62 9.75
N CYS A 455 22.55 15.99 10.13
CA CYS A 455 21.35 15.65 9.38
C CYS A 455 21.09 16.61 8.20
N LYS A 456 21.52 17.87 8.31
CA LYS A 456 21.24 18.95 7.36
C LYS A 456 21.59 18.62 5.88
N PRO A 457 22.75 18.03 5.55
CA PRO A 457 23.05 17.64 4.16
C PRO A 457 22.03 16.67 3.55
N TYR A 458 21.37 15.85 4.38
CA TYR A 458 20.35 14.90 3.92
C TYR A 458 18.99 15.56 3.69
N GLU A 459 18.70 16.64 4.41
CA GLU A 459 17.55 17.50 4.10
C GLU A 459 17.79 18.27 2.79
N ASP A 460 18.98 18.86 2.62
CA ASP A 460 19.34 19.59 1.40
C ASP A 460 19.33 18.69 0.16
N ALA A 461 19.65 17.40 0.33
CA ALA A 461 19.56 16.38 -0.71
C ALA A 461 18.13 15.81 -0.91
N GLY A 462 17.14 16.22 -0.11
CA GLY A 462 15.75 15.75 -0.18
C GLY A 462 15.51 14.32 0.32
N ILE A 463 16.47 13.72 1.04
CA ILE A 463 16.33 12.38 1.63
C ILE A 463 15.40 12.41 2.85
N ILE A 464 15.49 13.50 3.63
CA ILE A 464 14.55 13.84 4.71
C ILE A 464 13.96 15.22 4.43
N GLN A 465 12.91 15.58 5.15
CA GLN A 465 12.14 16.81 4.99
C GLN A 465 11.83 17.41 6.37
N ASP A 466 11.69 18.74 6.41
CA ASP A 466 11.27 19.53 7.58
C ASP A 466 12.07 19.19 8.85
N LEU A 467 13.40 19.35 8.77
CA LEU A 467 14.33 19.20 9.89
C LEU A 467 14.26 20.43 10.81
N ARG A 468 13.86 20.21 12.06
CA ARG A 468 13.78 21.25 13.09
C ARG A 468 14.58 20.88 14.32
N ILE A 469 15.05 21.91 15.02
CA ILE A 469 15.72 21.80 16.32
C ILE A 469 14.89 22.55 17.38
N ASN A 470 14.88 22.03 18.61
CA ASN A 470 14.23 22.62 19.78
C ASN A 470 12.74 22.94 19.57
N VAL A 471 11.99 21.93 19.12
CA VAL A 471 10.53 22.05 18.92
C VAL A 471 9.83 22.04 20.28
N LYS A 472 9.10 23.11 20.60
CA LYS A 472 8.37 23.28 21.86
C LYS A 472 6.86 23.09 21.65
N LEU A 473 6.30 22.14 22.38
CA LEU A 473 4.88 21.77 22.34
C LEU A 473 4.21 22.21 23.64
N ASN A 474 3.19 23.07 23.57
CA ASN A 474 2.47 23.52 24.76
C ASN A 474 1.82 22.32 25.46
N LEU A 475 1.70 22.35 26.79
CA LEU A 475 0.84 21.43 27.53
C LEU A 475 -0.38 22.22 27.99
N ASN A 476 -1.52 22.08 27.30
CA ASN A 476 -2.76 22.68 27.76
C ASN A 476 -3.16 22.04 29.10
N ALA A 477 -3.19 22.85 30.16
CA ALA A 477 -3.36 22.45 31.56
C ALA A 477 -4.72 21.80 31.91
N LYS A 478 -5.60 21.49 30.93
CA LYS A 478 -6.97 21.03 31.20
C LYS A 478 -7.12 19.52 31.37
N GLU A 479 -6.18 18.68 30.93
CA GLU A 479 -6.38 17.21 30.99
C GLU A 479 -5.25 16.37 31.59
N THR A 480 -4.11 16.93 31.97
CA THR A 480 -3.04 16.16 32.63
C THR A 480 -3.22 16.05 34.14
N LYS A 481 -4.33 15.43 34.59
CA LYS A 481 -4.39 14.85 35.94
C LYS A 481 -3.47 13.62 36.00
N GLY A 482 -2.16 13.81 36.17
CA GLY A 482 -1.29 12.70 36.56
C GLY A 482 0.23 12.85 36.41
N TYR A 483 0.76 13.76 35.58
CA TYR A 483 2.19 13.66 35.20
C TYR A 483 3.05 14.91 35.36
N SER A 484 2.50 16.09 35.67
CA SER A 484 3.33 17.29 35.89
C SER A 484 3.77 17.42 37.35
N LYS A 485 4.68 16.56 37.82
CA LYS A 485 5.36 16.75 39.11
C LYS A 485 6.39 17.90 39.10
N PHE A 486 6.62 18.56 37.96
CA PHE A 486 7.72 19.49 37.74
C PHE A 486 7.37 20.86 37.13
N GLY A 487 6.10 21.29 37.11
CA GLY A 487 5.75 22.67 36.71
C GLY A 487 6.12 23.10 35.28
N LEU A 488 6.53 22.16 34.41
CA LEU A 488 6.88 22.44 33.02
C LEU A 488 5.62 22.74 32.21
N LYS A 489 5.62 23.89 31.51
CA LYS A 489 4.50 24.35 30.65
C LYS A 489 4.52 23.75 29.24
N TYR A 490 5.61 23.07 28.84
CA TYR A 490 5.78 22.52 27.49
C TYR A 490 6.63 21.25 27.49
N ASN A 491 6.47 20.42 26.46
CA ASN A 491 7.43 19.38 26.09
C ASN A 491 8.38 19.92 25.02
N GLU A 492 9.63 19.50 25.05
CA GLU A 492 10.65 19.89 24.07
C GLU A 492 11.17 18.64 23.34
N LEU A 493 11.28 18.75 22.01
CA LEU A 493 11.88 17.77 21.13
C LEU A 493 13.19 18.36 20.57
N ASP A 494 14.31 17.73 20.92
CA ASP A 494 15.64 18.26 20.61
C ASP A 494 15.85 18.38 19.09
N ILE A 495 15.67 17.28 18.32
CA ILE A 495 15.68 17.32 16.85
C ILE A 495 14.51 16.50 16.32
N THR A 496 13.81 17.03 15.33
CA THR A 496 12.67 16.36 14.69
C THR A 496 12.75 16.50 13.18
N PHE A 497 12.47 15.44 12.44
CA PHE A 497 12.38 15.48 10.97
C PHE A 497 11.40 14.40 10.47
N THR A 498 11.07 14.43 9.18
CA THR A 498 10.27 13.38 8.53
C THR A 498 10.92 12.88 7.24
N ASP A 499 10.64 11.64 6.85
CA ASP A 499 10.96 11.11 5.51
C ASP A 499 9.73 11.13 4.57
N GLY A 500 8.67 11.86 4.94
CA GLY A 500 7.38 11.84 4.26
C GLY A 500 6.40 10.80 4.80
N TYR A 501 6.86 9.79 5.53
CA TYR A 501 6.03 8.66 5.97
C TYR A 501 6.07 8.43 7.48
N SER A 502 7.20 8.72 8.11
CA SER A 502 7.44 8.59 9.55
C SER A 502 7.89 9.91 10.16
N LEU A 503 7.49 10.17 11.40
CA LEU A 503 8.06 11.22 12.24
C LEU A 503 9.26 10.65 13.01
N PHE A 504 10.41 11.30 12.89
CA PHE A 504 11.62 10.96 13.63
C PHE A 504 11.82 11.97 14.75
N ILE A 505 11.93 11.48 15.98
CA ILE A 505 12.21 12.28 17.17
C ILE A 505 13.56 11.83 17.71
N VAL A 506 14.52 12.75 17.73
CA VAL A 506 15.86 12.52 18.29
C VAL A 506 15.96 13.23 19.63
N GLU A 507 16.27 12.49 20.68
CA GLU A 507 16.66 13.05 21.97
C GLU A 507 18.19 12.99 22.08
N CYS A 508 18.83 14.14 22.28
CA CYS A 508 20.26 14.32 22.38
C CYS A 508 20.71 14.34 23.83
N LYS A 509 21.77 13.58 24.13
CA LYS A 509 22.40 13.55 25.44
C LYS A 509 23.92 13.68 25.34
N ALA A 510 24.41 14.85 25.73
CA ALA A 510 25.84 15.13 25.79
C ALA A 510 26.52 14.46 27.02
N GLY A 511 25.74 14.19 28.07
CA GLY A 511 26.18 13.53 29.31
C GLY A 511 25.82 12.03 29.38
N ASN A 512 25.63 11.53 30.61
CA ASN A 512 25.17 10.15 30.82
C ASN A 512 23.67 10.03 30.50
N VAL A 513 23.29 8.91 29.89
CA VAL A 513 21.90 8.54 29.67
C VAL A 513 21.29 7.98 30.95
N THR A 514 20.04 8.35 31.24
CA THR A 514 19.25 7.76 32.34
C THR A 514 18.07 6.95 31.81
N GLN A 515 17.52 6.05 32.64
CA GLN A 515 16.31 5.30 32.28
C GLN A 515 15.09 6.22 32.07
N GLU A 516 15.00 7.31 32.83
CA GLU A 516 13.94 8.30 32.71
C GLU A 516 13.93 8.94 31.32
N GLN A 517 15.09 9.28 30.77
CA GLN A 517 15.22 9.85 29.42
C GLN A 517 14.77 8.86 28.34
N VAL A 518 15.13 7.59 28.49
CA VAL A 518 14.68 6.52 27.58
C VAL A 518 13.16 6.39 27.60
N MET A 519 12.55 6.43 28.80
CA MET A 519 11.10 6.38 28.95
C MET A 519 10.40 7.65 28.44
N LYS A 520 10.99 8.83 28.66
CA LYS A 520 10.51 10.11 28.11
C LYS A 520 10.43 10.02 26.58
N LEU A 521 11.53 9.67 25.92
CA LEU A 521 11.57 9.55 24.46
C LEU A 521 10.57 8.50 23.95
N GLN A 522 10.48 7.34 24.60
CA GLN A 522 9.49 6.31 24.24
C GLN A 522 8.05 6.86 24.28
N ASN A 523 7.71 7.63 25.31
CA ASN A 523 6.40 8.24 25.44
C ASN A 523 6.16 9.33 24.40
N LEU A 524 7.15 10.19 24.13
CA LEU A 524 7.07 11.23 23.09
C LEU A 524 6.81 10.60 21.72
N VAL A 525 7.52 9.53 21.36
CA VAL A 525 7.34 8.81 20.09
C VAL A 525 5.97 8.18 20.00
N ARG A 526 5.52 7.52 21.08
CA ARG A 526 4.19 6.90 21.12
C ARG A 526 3.07 7.92 20.97
N ILE A 527 3.19 9.06 21.67
CA ILE A 527 2.18 10.12 21.65
C ILE A 527 2.21 10.80 20.29
N TYR A 528 3.34 11.39 19.89
CA TYR A 528 3.37 12.30 18.74
C TYR A 528 3.66 11.64 17.39
N GLY A 529 4.39 10.52 17.38
CA GLY A 529 4.76 9.82 16.17
C GLY A 529 3.74 8.77 15.71
N GLY A 530 2.82 8.36 16.57
CA GLY A 530 1.90 7.25 16.32
C GLY A 530 2.65 5.93 16.07
N ILE A 531 2.02 4.98 15.35
CA ILE A 531 2.61 3.65 15.12
C ILE A 531 3.85 3.66 14.22
N GLU A 532 3.96 4.63 13.31
CA GLU A 532 5.09 4.78 12.39
C GLU A 532 6.18 5.72 12.92
N GLY A 533 5.99 6.26 14.13
CA GLY A 533 6.97 7.11 14.80
C GLY A 533 8.27 6.37 15.08
N ARG A 534 9.40 7.08 14.95
CA ARG A 534 10.74 6.55 15.20
C ARG A 534 11.44 7.40 16.25
N GLY A 535 11.84 6.76 17.34
CA GLY A 535 12.65 7.38 18.38
C GLY A 535 14.13 7.08 18.20
N ILE A 536 14.96 8.10 18.33
CA ILE A 536 16.40 8.01 18.24
C ILE A 536 17.00 8.65 19.48
N LEU A 537 17.83 7.91 20.20
CA LEU A 537 18.63 8.44 21.29
C LEU A 537 20.03 8.72 20.76
N ALA A 538 20.38 10.00 20.61
CA ALA A 538 21.71 10.44 20.24
C ALA A 538 22.54 10.69 21.51
N CYS A 539 23.71 10.10 21.61
CA CYS A 539 24.54 10.12 22.82
C CYS A 539 25.99 10.46 22.48
N CYS A 540 26.52 11.52 23.09
CA CYS A 540 27.94 11.82 23.01
C CYS A 540 28.80 10.73 23.67
N VAL A 541 28.26 10.10 24.72
CA VAL A 541 28.89 9.00 25.46
C VAL A 541 27.98 7.78 25.42
N SER A 542 28.51 6.65 24.94
CA SER A 542 27.76 5.40 24.88
C SER A 542 27.21 4.99 26.25
N PRO A 543 25.96 4.50 26.33
CA PRO A 543 25.40 3.98 27.57
C PRO A 543 26.30 2.90 28.18
N ASN A 544 26.73 3.12 29.42
CA ASN A 544 27.75 2.32 30.10
C ASN A 544 27.18 1.11 30.87
N THR A 545 25.87 1.00 31.05
CA THR A 545 25.23 -0.11 31.78
C THR A 545 24.36 -0.97 30.86
N GLU A 546 24.42 -2.28 31.05
CA GLU A 546 23.58 -3.25 30.31
C GLU A 546 22.09 -3.03 30.57
N ALA A 547 21.70 -2.55 31.76
CA ALA A 547 20.32 -2.22 32.07
C ALA A 547 19.74 -1.12 31.16
N ILE A 548 20.53 -0.07 30.87
CA ILE A 548 20.10 1.02 29.99
C ILE A 548 20.07 0.55 28.54
N LYS A 549 21.09 -0.18 28.08
CA LYS A 549 21.11 -0.75 26.72
C LYS A 549 19.90 -1.66 26.47
N LYS A 550 19.57 -2.53 27.44
CA LYS A 550 18.37 -3.37 27.38
C LYS A 550 17.10 -2.54 27.32
N LYS A 551 16.97 -1.49 28.13
CA LYS A 551 15.79 -0.62 28.13
C LYS A 551 15.60 0.11 26.80
N ILE A 552 16.67 0.59 26.17
CA ILE A 552 16.64 1.21 24.83
C ILE A 552 16.10 0.22 23.80
N LYS A 553 16.60 -1.02 23.84
CA LYS A 553 16.13 -2.11 22.95
C LYS A 553 14.67 -2.47 23.19
N ASP A 554 14.25 -2.63 24.45
CA ASP A 554 12.86 -2.95 24.83
C ASP A 554 11.90 -1.84 24.41
N ALA A 555 12.34 -0.58 24.47
CA ALA A 555 11.60 0.58 23.98
C ALA A 555 11.62 0.73 22.45
N LYS A 556 12.34 -0.13 21.73
CA LYS A 556 12.53 -0.11 20.27
C LYS A 556 13.08 1.22 19.74
N LEU A 557 13.95 1.87 20.53
CA LEU A 557 14.61 3.11 20.15
C LEU A 557 15.92 2.81 19.41
N THR A 558 16.25 3.65 18.42
CA THR A 558 17.55 3.57 17.75
C THR A 558 18.59 4.31 18.56
N LEU A 559 19.82 3.79 18.62
CA LEU A 559 20.94 4.42 19.32
C LEU A 559 21.91 5.01 18.28
N TRP A 560 22.23 6.29 18.44
CA TRP A 560 23.33 6.97 17.77
C TRP A 560 24.34 7.39 18.83
N ASP A 561 25.54 6.84 18.85
CA ASP A 561 26.46 7.03 19.96
C ASP A 561 27.95 7.06 19.63
N GLY A 562 28.67 7.76 20.50
CA GLY A 562 30.13 7.75 20.55
C GLY A 562 30.80 8.23 19.26
N ALA A 563 31.94 7.63 18.93
CA ALA A 563 32.73 8.01 17.75
C ALA A 563 32.07 7.58 16.42
N SER A 564 31.18 6.58 16.45
CA SER A 564 30.47 6.06 15.28
C SER A 564 29.20 6.83 14.94
N LEU A 565 28.85 7.87 15.69
CA LEU A 565 27.57 8.59 15.54
C LEU A 565 27.31 9.04 14.10
N SER A 566 28.27 9.70 13.45
CA SER A 566 28.13 10.15 12.05
C SER A 566 27.90 8.98 11.07
N GLU A 567 28.53 7.82 11.34
CA GLU A 567 28.33 6.60 10.52
C GLU A 567 26.93 6.02 10.70
N GLN A 568 26.44 6.01 11.94
CA GLN A 568 25.11 5.50 12.27
C GLN A 568 24.00 6.40 11.67
N ILE A 569 24.20 7.72 11.67
CA ILE A 569 23.34 8.67 10.95
C ILE A 569 23.33 8.31 9.47
N ARG A 570 24.50 8.25 8.83
CA ARG A 570 24.63 7.91 7.40
C ARG A 570 23.96 6.58 7.05
N THR A 571 24.15 5.55 7.87
CA THR A 571 23.52 4.24 7.68
C THR A 571 21.99 4.34 7.72
N MET A 572 21.42 5.10 8.65
CA MET A 572 19.98 5.32 8.71
C MET A 572 19.46 6.05 7.47
N MET A 573 20.14 7.12 7.05
CA MET A 573 19.74 7.93 5.90
C MET A 573 19.81 7.12 4.59
N ASN A 574 20.85 6.30 4.42
CA ASN A 574 20.94 5.35 3.30
C ASN A 574 19.77 4.35 3.32
N GLY A 575 19.37 3.87 4.50
CA GLY A 575 18.21 3.01 4.67
C GLY A 575 16.88 3.70 4.30
N ILE A 576 16.73 5.00 4.60
CA ILE A 576 15.58 5.82 4.17
C ILE A 576 15.57 5.92 2.63
N CYS A 577 16.70 6.29 2.03
CA CYS A 577 16.85 6.42 0.58
C CYS A 577 16.55 5.09 -0.16
N ALA A 578 17.06 3.96 0.34
CA ALA A 578 16.82 2.65 -0.26
C ALA A 578 15.34 2.24 -0.23
N ARG A 579 14.61 2.56 0.85
CA ARG A 579 13.17 2.32 0.94
C ARG A 579 12.37 3.15 -0.06
N ALA A 580 12.82 4.39 -0.33
CA ALA A 580 12.19 5.22 -1.36
C ALA A 580 12.34 4.58 -2.75
N GLY A 581 13.55 4.12 -3.11
CA GLY A 581 13.80 3.47 -4.41
C GLY A 581 13.11 2.12 -4.59
N ALA A 582 13.03 1.27 -3.55
CA ALA A 582 12.33 -0.01 -3.62
C ALA A 582 10.81 0.12 -3.80
N ALA A 583 10.23 1.24 -3.34
CA ALA A 583 8.83 1.55 -3.57
C ALA A 583 8.56 1.95 -5.02
N GLU A 584 9.52 2.58 -5.71
CA GLU A 584 9.41 3.01 -7.11
C GLU A 584 9.63 1.87 -8.11
N ALA A 585 10.45 0.88 -7.79
CA ALA A 585 10.70 -0.26 -8.67
C ALA A 585 9.52 -1.27 -8.74
N ASN A 586 8.52 -1.14 -7.88
CA ASN A 586 7.40 -2.08 -7.75
C ASN A 586 6.01 -1.43 -7.99
N THR A 587 5.98 -0.19 -8.46
CA THR A 587 4.79 0.48 -9.03
C THR A 587 4.81 0.30 -10.54
#